data_AF-W6LBC0-F1
#
_entry.id   AF-W6LBC0-F1
#
_cell.length_a   1.000
_cell.length_b   1.000
_cell.length_c   1.000
_cell.angle_alpha   90.00
_cell.angle_beta   90.00
_cell.angle_gamma   90.00
#
_symmetry.space_group_name_H-M   'P 1'
#
loop_
_entity.id
_entity.type
_entity.pdbx_description
1 polymer ?
#
loop_
_entity_poly.entity_id
_entity_poly.type
_entity_poly.pdbx_seq_one_letter_code
_entity_poly.pdbx_strand_id
1 'polypeptide(L)'
;MSVECEAIASAIAAFQVRATWAAHKKKNMLPPMNGLRELKSQSKGKDPSLEMRNSVRNECEIVDNNKGSAFTTVKDRGCLTRFECESNYTIHSLTAWVELIISDEIIDKVNEEKQDEFRRIGKELHKESQYMLKLLEPHLKFLGEGVCHNDLLSANFMRHMTTGKLKIIDFDYTKRNFLLFDLANHFNEYTGLECDYAKYFPSDEHISTFVRSYRRAMRAQLERSHAELNITEDIISNERALFFTESAVQEEKAILHSVGLLKLLTLYSHLSWSIWSLLQEAVSALDVNFLEYGKLRLERYYETKDNFSQPYVIN
;
A
#
# COMPACT_ATOMS: atom_id res chain seq x y z
N MET A 1 10.20 24.62 0.12
CA MET A 1 9.80 23.24 -0.26
C MET A 1 10.64 22.15 0.40
N SER A 2 11.98 22.24 0.48
CA SER A 2 12.80 21.14 1.02
C SER A 2 12.51 20.77 2.48
N VAL A 3 12.32 21.76 3.38
CA VAL A 3 12.12 21.52 4.82
C VAL A 3 10.80 20.80 5.13
N GLU A 4 9.72 21.12 4.41
CA GLU A 4 8.42 20.47 4.61
C GLU A 4 8.41 19.03 4.10
N CYS A 5 9.03 18.79 2.93
CA CYS A 5 9.20 17.43 2.40
C CYS A 5 9.97 16.55 3.38
N GLU A 6 11.06 17.07 3.96
CA GLU A 6 11.84 16.35 4.98
C GLU A 6 11.02 16.05 6.22
N ALA A 7 10.19 16.99 6.69
CA ALA A 7 9.34 16.81 7.86
C ALA A 7 8.28 15.73 7.64
N ILE A 8 7.61 15.74 6.47
CA ILE A 8 6.59 14.75 6.11
C ILE A 8 7.24 13.38 5.94
N ALA A 9 8.30 13.28 5.14
CA ALA A 9 9.04 12.02 4.94
C ALA A 9 9.51 11.42 6.27
N SER A 10 9.99 12.26 7.19
CA SER A 10 10.38 11.84 8.53
C SER A 10 9.19 11.36 9.37
N ALA A 11 8.04 12.02 9.27
CA ALA A 11 6.83 11.61 9.98
C ALA A 11 6.32 10.24 9.49
N ILE A 12 6.29 10.03 8.17
CA ILE A 12 5.89 8.76 7.55
C ILE A 12 6.83 7.63 8.00
N ALA A 13 8.14 7.80 7.82
CA ALA A 13 9.14 6.80 8.20
C ALA A 13 9.04 6.43 9.69
N ALA A 14 8.91 7.45 10.55
CA ALA A 14 8.80 7.25 11.99
C ALA A 14 7.50 6.53 12.39
N PHE A 15 6.40 6.79 11.70
CA PHE A 15 5.15 6.06 11.87
C PHE A 15 5.31 4.60 11.43
N GLN A 16 5.78 4.35 10.20
CA GLN A 16 5.89 3.00 9.63
C GLN A 16 6.78 2.09 10.47
N VAL A 17 7.96 2.55 10.90
CA VAL A 17 8.87 1.75 11.75
C VAL A 17 8.21 1.40 13.09
N ARG A 18 7.66 2.39 13.81
CA ARG A 18 7.04 2.16 15.12
C ARG A 18 5.80 1.29 15.03
N ALA A 19 4.94 1.53 14.04
CA ALA A 19 3.69 0.81 13.87
C ALA A 19 3.93 -0.64 13.43
N THR A 20 4.92 -0.88 12.56
CA THR A 20 5.31 -2.24 12.15
C THR A 20 5.84 -3.03 13.33
N TRP A 21 6.75 -2.45 14.11
CA TRP A 21 7.25 -3.09 15.32
C TRP A 21 6.15 -3.41 16.33
N ALA A 22 5.23 -2.47 16.55
CA ALA A 22 4.10 -2.69 17.46
C ALA A 22 3.15 -3.80 16.96
N ALA A 23 2.97 -3.94 15.64
CA ALA A 23 2.15 -4.99 15.04
C ALA A 23 2.78 -6.38 15.18
N HIS A 24 4.11 -6.49 15.14
CA HIS A 24 4.84 -7.74 15.44
C HIS A 24 4.75 -8.14 16.92
N LYS A 25 4.72 -7.19 17.85
CA LYS A 25 4.63 -7.54 19.29
C LYS A 25 3.27 -8.03 19.77
N LYS A 26 2.18 -7.62 19.10
CA LYS A 26 0.83 -8.00 19.51
C LYS A 26 0.48 -9.41 19.03
N LYS A 27 0.70 -10.41 19.88
CA LYS A 27 0.21 -11.78 19.72
C LYS A 27 -1.24 -11.91 20.22
N ASN A 28 -1.99 -12.92 19.75
CA ASN A 28 -3.32 -13.29 20.25
C ASN A 28 -4.43 -12.23 20.07
N MET A 29 -4.28 -11.28 19.14
CA MET A 29 -5.41 -10.43 18.77
C MET A 29 -6.29 -11.15 17.74
N LEU A 30 -7.60 -11.10 17.96
CA LEU A 30 -8.57 -11.41 16.90
C LEU A 30 -8.21 -10.55 15.67
N PRO A 31 -8.39 -11.06 14.43
CA PRO A 31 -8.22 -10.24 13.24
C PRO A 31 -8.99 -8.92 13.44
N PRO A 32 -8.43 -7.76 13.05
CA PRO A 32 -9.17 -6.51 13.15
C PRO A 32 -10.54 -6.72 12.49
N MET A 33 -11.60 -6.25 13.14
CA MET A 33 -12.93 -6.21 12.53
C MET A 33 -12.78 -5.35 11.27
N ASN A 34 -12.71 -6.00 10.12
CA ASN A 34 -12.72 -5.31 8.84
C ASN A 34 -13.97 -4.40 8.84
N GLY A 35 -13.76 -3.09 8.79
CA GLY A 35 -14.82 -2.16 8.41
C GLY A 35 -15.31 -2.58 7.04
N LEU A 36 -16.62 -2.86 6.94
CA LEU A 36 -17.28 -3.72 5.95
C LEU A 36 -17.13 -5.22 6.28
N ARG A 37 -18.21 -5.78 6.86
CA ARG A 37 -18.42 -7.21 7.11
C ARG A 37 -17.82 -8.02 5.95
N GLU A 38 -16.86 -8.89 6.26
CA GLU A 38 -16.65 -10.09 5.47
C GLU A 38 -17.99 -10.84 5.47
N LEU A 39 -18.79 -10.61 4.44
CA LEU A 39 -19.78 -11.58 4.02
C LEU A 39 -18.97 -12.83 3.73
N LYS A 40 -19.08 -13.80 4.63
CA LYS A 40 -18.49 -15.12 4.48
C LYS A 40 -18.99 -15.68 3.15
N SER A 41 -18.22 -15.49 2.09
CA SER A 41 -18.40 -16.27 0.88
C SER A 41 -18.04 -17.70 1.26
N GLN A 42 -19.05 -18.56 1.29
CA GLN A 42 -18.85 -20.01 1.37
C GLN A 42 -18.33 -20.53 0.02
N SER A 43 -17.37 -19.86 -0.62
CA SER A 43 -16.66 -20.44 -1.75
C SER A 43 -15.49 -21.25 -1.20
N LYS A 44 -15.51 -22.56 -1.46
CA LYS A 44 -14.38 -23.47 -1.25
C LYS A 44 -13.27 -23.18 -2.26
N GLY A 45 -12.81 -21.94 -2.34
CA GLY A 45 -11.70 -21.49 -3.16
C GLY A 45 -10.48 -21.20 -2.31
N LYS A 46 -9.30 -21.64 -2.76
CA LYS A 46 -8.02 -21.32 -2.12
C LYS A 46 -7.79 -19.81 -2.16
N ASP A 47 -7.31 -19.26 -1.06
CA ASP A 47 -6.97 -17.84 -0.91
C ASP A 47 -5.78 -17.48 -1.82
N PRO A 48 -5.97 -16.65 -2.87
CA PRO A 48 -4.89 -16.26 -3.79
C PRO A 48 -3.76 -15.49 -3.11
N SER A 49 -4.06 -14.79 -2.00
CA SER A 49 -3.05 -14.09 -1.20
C SER A 49 -2.11 -15.07 -0.48
N LEU A 50 -2.60 -16.28 -0.18
CA LEU A 50 -1.83 -17.36 0.41
C LEU A 50 -0.93 -18.04 -0.63
N GLU A 51 -1.38 -18.18 -1.88
CA GLU A 51 -0.56 -18.72 -2.98
C GLU A 51 0.58 -17.78 -3.36
N MET A 52 0.32 -16.47 -3.45
CA MET A 52 1.36 -15.45 -3.66
C MET A 52 2.36 -15.43 -2.48
N ARG A 53 1.87 -15.53 -1.24
CA ARG A 53 2.70 -15.65 -0.03
C ARG A 53 3.61 -16.89 -0.07
N ASN A 54 3.13 -18.01 -0.60
CA ASN A 54 3.90 -19.24 -0.73
C ASN A 54 4.93 -19.18 -1.87
N SER A 55 4.62 -18.49 -2.97
CA SER A 55 5.57 -18.27 -4.07
C SER A 55 6.77 -17.44 -3.63
N VAL A 56 6.54 -16.32 -2.92
CA VAL A 56 7.62 -15.46 -2.40
C VAL A 56 8.46 -16.17 -1.32
N ARG A 57 7.83 -17.02 -0.50
CA ARG A 57 8.53 -17.79 0.55
C ARG A 57 9.42 -18.90 -0.02
N ASN A 58 8.96 -19.60 -1.05
CA ASN A 58 9.72 -20.68 -1.70
C ASN A 58 10.94 -20.18 -2.49
N GLU A 59 10.93 -18.94 -3.00
CA GLU A 59 12.11 -18.36 -3.68
C GLU A 59 13.18 -17.87 -2.70
N CYS A 60 12.79 -17.42 -1.50
CA CYS A 60 13.72 -17.05 -0.43
C CYS A 60 14.41 -18.26 0.22
N GLU A 61 13.85 -19.47 0.13
CA GLU A 61 14.38 -20.69 0.75
C GLU A 61 15.45 -21.44 -0.10
N ILE A 62 15.87 -20.91 -1.26
CA ILE A 62 16.92 -21.55 -2.09
C ILE A 62 18.34 -21.39 -1.50
N VAL A 63 18.50 -20.68 -0.37
CA VAL A 63 19.76 -20.64 0.39
C VAL A 63 19.54 -21.11 1.82
N ASP A 64 19.08 -22.35 2.00
CA ASP A 64 19.48 -23.16 3.16
C ASP A 64 19.11 -24.64 2.94
N ASN A 65 20.02 -25.37 2.28
CA ASN A 65 19.99 -26.83 2.26
C ASN A 65 20.36 -27.37 3.66
N ASN A 66 19.36 -27.58 4.53
CA ASN A 66 19.25 -28.79 5.35
C ASN A 66 18.03 -28.76 6.29
N LYS A 67 17.06 -29.65 5.99
CA LYS A 67 16.23 -30.48 6.89
C LYS A 67 14.72 -30.41 6.57
N GLY A 68 14.23 -31.51 6.00
CA GLY A 68 13.05 -32.21 6.52
C GLY A 68 11.68 -31.58 6.26
N SER A 69 11.06 -32.06 5.18
CA SER A 69 9.61 -32.12 4.95
C SER A 69 8.76 -32.21 6.23
N ALA A 70 7.80 -31.28 6.37
CA ALA A 70 6.57 -31.51 7.12
C ALA A 70 5.43 -30.66 6.55
N PHE A 71 4.49 -31.32 5.87
CA PHE A 71 3.13 -30.85 5.62
C PHE A 71 2.53 -30.29 6.92
N THR A 72 2.34 -28.97 7.02
CA THR A 72 1.67 -28.36 8.17
C THR A 72 0.20 -28.19 7.88
N THR A 73 -0.57 -29.09 8.50
CA THR A 73 -2.00 -29.00 8.71
C THR A 73 -2.35 -27.76 9.54
N VAL A 74 -3.56 -27.26 9.33
CA VAL A 74 -4.22 -26.16 10.05
C VAL A 74 -4.16 -26.36 11.58
N LYS A 75 -3.08 -25.90 12.22
CA LYS A 75 -2.91 -25.80 13.69
C LYS A 75 -1.88 -24.71 14.02
N ASP A 76 -2.36 -23.48 14.19
CA ASP A 76 -1.98 -22.52 15.26
C ASP A 76 -2.39 -21.09 14.86
N ARG A 77 -3.64 -20.68 15.10
CA ARG A 77 -3.99 -19.24 15.08
C ARG A 77 -3.61 -18.53 16.39
N GLY A 78 -3.14 -19.27 17.40
CA GLY A 78 -2.78 -18.75 18.73
C GLY A 78 -1.34 -18.24 18.88
N CYS A 79 -0.55 -18.17 17.80
CA CYS A 79 0.83 -17.66 17.86
C CYS A 79 1.11 -16.52 16.86
N LEU A 80 0.16 -16.25 15.96
CA LEU A 80 0.33 -15.23 14.92
C LEU A 80 0.20 -13.82 15.51
N THR A 81 1.09 -12.95 15.06
CA THR A 81 1.09 -11.52 15.35
C THR A 81 -0.02 -10.82 14.55
N ARG A 82 -0.42 -9.61 14.96
CA ARG A 82 -1.35 -8.78 14.15
C ARG A 82 -0.87 -8.67 12.70
N PHE A 83 0.43 -8.45 12.51
CA PHE A 83 1.04 -8.28 11.19
C PHE A 83 0.89 -9.53 10.29
N GLU A 84 0.98 -10.73 10.86
CA GLU A 84 0.87 -11.98 10.12
C GLU A 84 -0.57 -12.39 9.78
N CYS A 85 -1.53 -11.93 10.60
CA CYS A 85 -2.96 -12.15 10.42
C CYS A 85 -3.59 -11.19 9.40
N GLU A 86 -2.98 -10.03 9.17
CA GLU A 86 -3.48 -9.04 8.21
C GLU A 86 -3.04 -9.38 6.78
N SER A 87 -4.00 -9.33 5.86
CA SER A 87 -3.70 -9.26 4.43
C SER A 87 -3.02 -7.94 4.08
N ASN A 88 -2.07 -7.99 3.13
CA ASN A 88 -1.53 -6.78 2.51
C ASN A 88 -2.70 -6.02 1.83
N TYR A 89 -2.89 -4.75 2.21
CA TYR A 89 -3.99 -3.92 1.73
C TYR A 89 -4.04 -3.81 0.21
N THR A 90 -2.87 -3.63 -0.43
CA THR A 90 -2.75 -3.57 -1.89
C THR A 90 -3.31 -4.80 -2.55
N ILE A 91 -2.77 -5.95 -2.15
CA ILE A 91 -3.16 -7.26 -2.70
C ILE A 91 -4.62 -7.54 -2.42
N HIS A 92 -5.12 -7.20 -1.23
CA HIS A 92 -6.51 -7.42 -0.86
C HIS A 92 -7.50 -6.59 -1.70
N SER A 93 -7.20 -5.32 -1.97
CA SER A 93 -8.07 -4.49 -2.82
C SER A 93 -8.11 -5.01 -4.28
N LEU A 94 -6.95 -5.38 -4.83
CA LEU A 94 -6.82 -5.90 -6.20
C LEU A 94 -7.36 -7.30 -6.41
N THR A 95 -7.74 -8.01 -5.34
CA THR A 95 -8.26 -9.37 -5.39
C THR A 95 -9.66 -9.45 -4.78
N ALA A 96 -9.80 -9.29 -3.47
CA ALA A 96 -11.07 -9.48 -2.80
C ALA A 96 -12.08 -8.36 -3.11
N TRP A 97 -11.65 -7.09 -3.01
CA TRP A 97 -12.58 -5.98 -3.22
C TRP A 97 -13.02 -5.86 -4.68
N VAL A 98 -12.11 -6.11 -5.63
CA VAL A 98 -12.45 -6.06 -7.05
C VAL A 98 -13.43 -7.17 -7.46
N GLU A 99 -13.39 -8.33 -6.81
CA GLU A 99 -14.40 -9.39 -7.00
C GLU A 99 -15.75 -9.01 -6.38
N LEU A 100 -15.73 -8.31 -5.23
CA LEU A 100 -16.97 -7.83 -4.60
C LEU A 100 -17.70 -6.83 -5.49
N ILE A 101 -17.03 -5.84 -6.07
CA ILE A 101 -17.70 -4.81 -6.90
C ILE A 101 -18.32 -5.36 -8.20
N ILE A 102 -17.92 -6.54 -8.66
CA ILE A 102 -18.53 -7.20 -9.82
C ILE A 102 -19.60 -8.23 -9.45
N SER A 103 -19.82 -8.46 -8.16
CA SER A 103 -20.81 -9.40 -7.66
C SER A 103 -22.22 -8.80 -7.69
N ASP A 104 -23.23 -9.63 -8.00
CA ASP A 104 -24.63 -9.19 -7.97
C ASP A 104 -25.03 -8.69 -6.57
N GLU A 105 -24.45 -9.24 -5.50
CA GLU A 105 -24.70 -8.76 -4.13
C GLU A 105 -24.40 -7.25 -3.94
N ILE A 106 -23.31 -6.76 -4.53
CA ILE A 106 -22.95 -5.34 -4.43
C ILE A 106 -23.75 -4.53 -5.44
N ILE A 107 -23.89 -5.04 -6.66
CA ILE A 107 -24.55 -4.29 -7.73
C ILE A 107 -26.04 -4.06 -7.44
N ASP A 108 -26.73 -5.03 -6.85
CA ASP A 108 -28.15 -4.92 -6.49
C ASP A 108 -28.41 -3.85 -5.41
N LYS A 109 -27.37 -3.37 -4.71
CA LYS A 109 -27.46 -2.27 -3.73
C LYS A 109 -27.29 -0.89 -4.35
N VAL A 110 -26.79 -0.82 -5.59
CA VAL A 110 -26.60 0.43 -6.33
C VAL A 110 -27.94 0.87 -6.92
N ASN A 111 -28.19 2.19 -6.94
CA ASN A 111 -29.36 2.77 -7.61
C ASN A 111 -29.49 2.24 -9.04
N GLU A 112 -30.68 1.76 -9.42
CA GLU A 112 -30.98 1.16 -10.73
C GLU A 112 -30.47 1.99 -11.91
N GLU A 113 -30.59 3.33 -11.84
CA GLU A 113 -30.15 4.24 -12.91
C GLU A 113 -28.63 4.23 -13.14
N LYS A 114 -27.84 3.84 -12.13
CA LYS A 114 -26.38 3.79 -12.17
C LYS A 114 -25.83 2.39 -12.39
N GLN A 115 -26.65 1.33 -12.30
CA GLN A 115 -26.17 -0.05 -12.31
C GLN A 115 -25.42 -0.44 -13.59
N ASP A 116 -25.89 0.00 -14.75
CA ASP A 116 -25.23 -0.32 -16.02
C ASP A 116 -23.83 0.30 -16.11
N GLU A 117 -23.70 1.56 -15.72
CA GLU A 117 -22.41 2.24 -15.66
C GLU A 117 -21.49 1.62 -14.61
N PHE A 118 -22.03 1.33 -13.42
CA PHE A 118 -21.32 0.64 -12.34
C PHE A 118 -20.76 -0.71 -12.81
N ARG A 119 -21.57 -1.54 -13.49
CA ARG A 119 -21.14 -2.84 -14.04
C ARG A 119 -20.02 -2.68 -15.06
N ARG A 120 -20.09 -1.65 -15.91
CA ARG A 120 -19.04 -1.36 -16.90
C ARG A 120 -17.72 -1.02 -16.20
N ILE A 121 -17.75 -0.05 -15.27
CA ILE A 121 -16.55 0.38 -14.53
C ILE A 121 -15.98 -0.75 -13.68
N GLY A 122 -16.82 -1.54 -13.00
CA GLY A 122 -16.38 -2.69 -12.22
C GLY A 122 -15.63 -3.73 -13.06
N LYS A 123 -16.09 -4.02 -14.29
CA LYS A 123 -15.39 -4.91 -15.22
C LYS A 123 -14.04 -4.36 -15.68
N GLU A 124 -13.95 -3.06 -15.92
CA GLU A 124 -12.68 -2.40 -16.25
C GLU A 124 -11.69 -2.50 -15.09
N LEU A 125 -12.13 -2.16 -13.87
CA LEU A 125 -11.30 -2.27 -12.66
C LEU A 125 -10.85 -3.71 -12.40
N HIS A 126 -11.72 -4.70 -12.62
CA HIS A 126 -11.36 -6.11 -12.52
C HIS A 126 -10.20 -6.47 -13.45
N LYS A 127 -10.36 -6.17 -14.74
CA LYS A 127 -9.32 -6.41 -15.76
C LYS A 127 -8.01 -5.71 -15.41
N GLU A 128 -8.07 -4.43 -15.05
CA GLU A 128 -6.88 -3.63 -14.75
C GLU A 128 -6.22 -4.05 -13.43
N SER A 129 -6.98 -4.58 -12.47
CA SER A 129 -6.44 -5.15 -11.24
C SER A 129 -5.62 -6.40 -11.52
N GLN A 130 -6.09 -7.28 -12.41
CA GLN A 130 -5.32 -8.45 -12.86
C GLN A 130 -4.04 -8.06 -13.60
N TYR A 131 -4.10 -6.99 -14.41
CA TYR A 131 -2.91 -6.43 -15.06
C TYR A 131 -1.91 -5.88 -14.02
N MET A 132 -2.41 -5.11 -13.04
CA MET A 132 -1.57 -4.52 -11.99
C MET A 132 -0.90 -5.60 -11.13
N LEU A 133 -1.59 -6.68 -10.76
CA LEU A 133 -1.00 -7.79 -10.02
C LEU A 133 0.20 -8.41 -10.77
N LYS A 134 0.06 -8.66 -12.08
CA LYS A 134 1.15 -9.17 -12.93
C LYS A 134 2.31 -8.18 -13.04
N LEU A 135 2.00 -6.88 -13.05
CA LEU A 135 3.00 -5.83 -13.12
C LEU A 135 3.79 -5.71 -11.81
N LEU A 136 3.15 -5.91 -10.66
CA LEU A 136 3.80 -5.83 -9.34
C LEU A 136 4.61 -7.09 -8.98
N GLU A 137 4.22 -8.27 -9.50
CA GLU A 137 4.80 -9.58 -9.15
C GLU A 137 6.34 -9.61 -9.17
N PRO A 138 7.04 -9.13 -10.23
CA PRO A 138 8.50 -9.15 -10.27
C PRO A 138 9.17 -8.23 -9.24
N HIS A 139 8.40 -7.30 -8.67
CA HIS A 139 8.89 -6.23 -7.82
C HIS A 139 8.57 -6.42 -6.33
N LEU A 140 7.76 -7.43 -5.97
CA LEU A 140 7.27 -7.64 -4.59
C LEU A 140 8.39 -7.64 -3.54
N LYS A 141 9.53 -8.27 -3.83
CA LYS A 141 10.67 -8.34 -2.92
C LYS A 141 11.36 -7.00 -2.64
N PHE A 142 11.14 -6.00 -3.49
CA PHE A 142 11.77 -4.67 -3.38
C PHE A 142 10.85 -3.61 -2.77
N LEU A 143 9.55 -3.90 -2.69
CA LEU A 143 8.57 -2.95 -2.17
C LEU A 143 8.65 -2.80 -0.64
N GLY A 144 9.04 -3.87 0.05
CA GLY A 144 9.07 -3.96 1.51
C GLY A 144 7.65 -3.86 2.10
N GLU A 145 7.36 -4.67 3.11
CA GLU A 145 6.06 -4.62 3.77
C GLU A 145 6.19 -4.10 5.19
N GLY A 146 5.27 -3.22 5.57
CA GLY A 146 5.16 -2.68 6.92
C GLY A 146 3.73 -2.19 7.17
N VAL A 147 3.50 -1.63 8.35
CA VAL A 147 2.23 -0.97 8.64
C VAL A 147 2.25 0.41 8.00
N CYS A 148 1.32 0.61 7.07
CA CYS A 148 1.13 1.87 6.35
C CYS A 148 -0.16 2.55 6.81
N HIS A 149 -0.23 3.86 6.61
CA HIS A 149 -1.42 4.64 6.94
C HIS A 149 -2.53 4.40 5.92
N ASN A 150 -2.12 4.24 4.66
CA ASN A 150 -2.93 4.02 3.46
C ASN A 150 -3.78 5.22 3.01
N ASP A 151 -3.94 6.24 3.85
CA ASP A 151 -4.72 7.45 3.53
C ASP A 151 -4.03 8.77 3.94
N LEU A 152 -2.84 9.04 3.38
CA LEU A 152 -2.06 10.25 3.72
C LEU A 152 -2.44 11.49 2.91
N LEU A 153 -3.72 11.87 2.93
CA LEU A 153 -4.17 13.17 2.43
C LEU A 153 -3.74 14.33 3.36
N SER A 154 -3.77 15.57 2.86
CA SER A 154 -3.25 16.75 3.57
C SER A 154 -3.91 16.97 4.94
N ALA A 155 -5.21 16.69 5.07
CA ALA A 155 -5.95 16.85 6.32
C ALA A 155 -5.50 15.86 7.42
N ASN A 156 -4.81 14.77 7.06
CA ASN A 156 -4.31 13.78 8.00
C ASN A 156 -2.92 14.14 8.56
N PHE A 157 -2.39 15.32 8.18
CA PHE A 157 -1.20 15.91 8.78
C PHE A 157 -1.53 17.14 9.63
N MET A 158 -1.43 16.98 10.95
CA MET A 158 -1.58 18.08 11.90
C MET A 158 -0.25 18.77 12.16
N ARG A 159 -0.15 20.06 11.84
CA ARG A 159 1.05 20.87 12.09
C ARG A 159 0.89 21.70 13.36
N HIS A 160 1.78 21.50 14.33
CA HIS A 160 1.84 22.37 15.50
C HIS A 160 2.32 23.77 15.11
N MET A 161 1.51 24.80 15.36
CA MET A 161 1.71 26.16 14.84
C MET A 161 3.04 26.79 15.28
N THR A 162 3.46 26.57 16.54
CA THR A 162 4.67 27.21 17.09
C THR A 162 5.94 26.44 16.77
N THR A 163 5.89 25.10 16.80
CA THR A 163 7.10 24.26 16.68
C THR A 163 7.27 23.67 15.29
N GLY A 164 6.29 23.81 14.41
CA GLY A 164 6.27 23.19 13.08
C GLY A 164 6.25 21.66 13.09
N LYS A 165 6.04 21.02 14.26
CA LYS A 165 6.06 19.56 14.37
C LYS A 165 4.79 18.98 13.74
N LEU A 166 4.97 17.96 12.89
CA LEU A 166 3.88 17.23 12.26
C LEU A 166 3.46 16.03 13.11
N LYS A 167 2.15 15.75 13.12
CA LYS A 167 1.56 14.51 13.62
C LYS A 167 0.59 13.96 12.59
N ILE A 168 0.66 12.66 12.36
CA ILE A 168 -0.30 11.93 11.54
C ILE A 168 -1.52 11.58 12.41
N ILE A 169 -2.72 11.71 11.86
CA ILE A 169 -4.00 11.38 12.48
C ILE A 169 -4.86 10.56 11.51
N ASP A 170 -6.00 10.05 12.01
CA ASP A 170 -7.01 9.32 11.23
C ASP A 170 -6.54 7.97 10.65
N PHE A 171 -6.41 6.98 11.52
CA PHE A 171 -5.79 5.69 11.21
C PHE A 171 -6.77 4.62 10.71
N ASP A 172 -7.94 5.00 10.20
CA ASP A 172 -9.02 4.05 9.86
C ASP A 172 -8.62 3.03 8.78
N TYR A 173 -7.75 3.42 7.85
CA TYR A 173 -7.20 2.53 6.82
C TYR A 173 -5.85 1.91 7.19
N THR A 174 -5.35 2.13 8.41
CA THR A 174 -4.00 1.68 8.81
C THR A 174 -3.90 0.16 8.89
N LYS A 175 -3.10 -0.42 7.97
CA LYS A 175 -2.95 -1.87 7.80
C LYS A 175 -1.58 -2.19 7.23
N ARG A 176 -1.19 -3.47 7.29
CA ARG A 176 -0.08 -4.00 6.50
C ARG A 176 -0.21 -3.64 5.02
N ASN A 177 0.81 -3.04 4.44
CA ASN A 177 0.90 -2.70 3.02
C ASN A 177 2.36 -2.54 2.56
N PHE A 178 2.57 -2.25 1.27
CA PHE A 178 3.88 -1.86 0.74
C PHE A 178 4.28 -0.46 1.23
N LEU A 179 5.48 -0.32 1.77
CA LEU A 179 5.92 0.92 2.44
C LEU A 179 5.87 2.16 1.53
N LEU A 180 6.22 1.97 0.25
CA LEU A 180 6.20 3.05 -0.75
C LEU A 180 4.78 3.47 -1.15
N PHE A 181 3.73 2.71 -0.78
CA PHE A 181 2.36 3.06 -1.11
C PHE A 181 1.92 4.35 -0.44
N ASP A 182 2.29 4.55 0.84
CA ASP A 182 1.99 5.79 1.57
C ASP A 182 2.53 7.03 0.84
N LEU A 183 3.71 6.92 0.22
CA LEU A 183 4.31 8.01 -0.56
C LEU A 183 3.59 8.21 -1.89
N ALA A 184 3.35 7.12 -2.62
CA ALA A 184 2.64 7.18 -3.90
C ALA A 184 1.23 7.77 -3.74
N ASN A 185 0.51 7.33 -2.71
CA ASN A 185 -0.79 7.85 -2.36
C ASN A 185 -0.72 9.32 -1.96
N HIS A 186 0.21 9.69 -1.09
CA HIS A 186 0.38 11.07 -0.65
C HIS A 186 0.55 12.05 -1.84
N PHE A 187 1.31 11.66 -2.86
CA PHE A 187 1.46 12.49 -4.07
C PHE A 187 0.20 12.58 -4.92
N ASN A 188 -0.62 11.51 -5.00
CA ASN A 188 -1.93 11.61 -5.64
C ASN A 188 -2.84 12.62 -4.93
N GLU A 189 -2.75 12.68 -3.61
CA GLU A 189 -3.55 13.59 -2.77
C GLU A 189 -3.06 15.06 -2.82
N TYR A 190 -1.96 15.38 -3.50
CA TYR A 190 -1.56 16.78 -3.74
C TYR A 190 -2.61 17.54 -4.55
N THR A 191 -3.38 16.83 -5.36
CA THR A 191 -4.44 17.39 -6.19
C THR A 191 -5.73 17.65 -5.43
N GLY A 192 -5.86 17.09 -4.22
CA GLY A 192 -7.09 17.09 -3.44
C GLY A 192 -8.26 16.45 -4.21
N LEU A 193 -9.48 16.83 -3.82
CA LEU A 193 -10.69 16.33 -4.48
C LEU A 193 -10.93 16.94 -5.88
N GLU A 194 -10.21 18.02 -6.21
CA GLU A 194 -10.29 18.65 -7.54
C GLU A 194 -9.60 17.82 -8.63
N CYS A 195 -8.71 16.90 -8.26
CA CYS A 195 -8.01 16.02 -9.21
C CYS A 195 -7.26 16.77 -10.33
N ASP A 196 -6.77 17.99 -10.10
CA ASP A 196 -5.94 18.73 -11.06
C ASP A 196 -4.48 18.22 -11.02
N TYR A 197 -4.27 17.04 -11.61
CA TYR A 197 -2.97 16.39 -11.68
C TYR A 197 -1.98 17.13 -12.60
N ALA A 198 -2.45 17.91 -13.57
CA ALA A 198 -1.56 18.68 -14.44
C ALA A 198 -0.86 19.80 -13.66
N LYS A 199 -1.56 20.40 -12.70
CA LYS A 199 -1.05 21.51 -11.89
C LYS A 199 -0.31 21.08 -10.64
N TYR A 200 -0.83 20.07 -9.93
CA TYR A 200 -0.37 19.78 -8.56
C TYR A 200 0.40 18.47 -8.40
N PHE A 201 0.35 17.55 -9.37
CA PHE A 201 1.13 16.32 -9.26
C PHE A 201 2.64 16.63 -9.31
N PRO A 202 3.47 16.05 -8.41
CA PRO A 202 4.86 16.44 -8.30
C PRO A 202 5.71 16.02 -9.50
N SER A 203 6.73 16.81 -9.80
CA SER A 203 7.75 16.47 -10.80
C SER A 203 8.65 15.32 -10.35
N ASP A 204 9.32 14.66 -11.31
CA ASP A 204 10.30 13.59 -11.02
C ASP A 204 11.43 14.06 -10.09
N GLU A 205 11.85 15.32 -10.18
CA GLU A 205 12.84 15.92 -9.29
C GLU A 205 12.32 16.04 -7.85
N HIS A 206 11.06 16.47 -7.69
CA HIS A 206 10.41 16.53 -6.38
C HIS A 206 10.27 15.14 -5.77
N ILE A 207 9.77 14.17 -6.54
CA ILE A 207 9.61 12.77 -6.12
C ILE A 207 10.97 12.20 -5.68
N SER A 208 12.02 12.39 -6.49
CA SER A 208 13.37 11.91 -6.16
C SER A 208 13.93 12.55 -4.88
N THR A 209 13.70 13.85 -4.68
CA THR A 209 14.11 14.57 -3.47
C THR A 209 13.37 14.06 -2.23
N PHE A 210 12.08 13.79 -2.36
CA PHE A 210 11.27 13.23 -1.28
C PHE A 210 11.71 11.80 -0.95
N VAL A 211 11.91 10.93 -1.95
CA VAL A 211 12.40 9.55 -1.77
C VAL A 211 13.76 9.55 -1.07
N ARG A 212 14.69 10.44 -1.45
CA ARG A 212 15.98 10.60 -0.76
C ARG A 212 15.80 10.95 0.72
N SER A 213 14.89 11.88 1.02
CA SER A 213 14.58 12.29 2.39
C SER A 213 13.95 11.15 3.20
N TYR A 214 13.01 10.42 2.59
CA TYR A 214 12.35 9.27 3.19
C TYR A 214 13.33 8.13 3.48
N ARG A 215 14.18 7.74 2.53
CA ARG A 215 15.21 6.71 2.75
C ARG A 215 16.16 7.07 3.88
N ARG A 216 16.63 8.32 3.93
CA ARG A 216 17.45 8.83 5.04
C ARG A 216 16.71 8.75 6.38
N ALA A 217 15.44 9.14 6.41
CA ALA A 217 14.62 9.08 7.61
C ALA A 217 14.36 7.63 8.07
N MET A 218 14.08 6.70 7.14
CA MET A 218 13.89 5.28 7.42
C MET A 218 15.11 4.69 8.11
N ARG A 219 16.31 4.86 7.53
CA ARG A 219 17.57 4.40 8.17
C ARG A 219 17.71 4.93 9.60
N ALA A 220 17.53 6.23 9.78
CA ALA A 220 17.66 6.85 11.10
C ALA A 220 16.63 6.35 12.12
N GLN A 221 15.40 6.06 11.68
CA GLN A 221 14.35 5.52 12.57
C GLN A 221 14.56 4.04 12.90
N LEU A 222 15.05 3.25 11.95
CA LEU A 222 15.43 1.85 12.15
C LEU A 222 16.59 1.77 13.15
N GLU A 223 17.72 2.43 12.88
CA GLU A 223 18.89 2.44 13.76
C GLU A 223 18.53 2.88 15.19
N ARG A 224 17.73 3.95 15.31
CA ARG A 224 17.24 4.44 16.60
C ARG A 224 16.40 3.38 17.30
N SER A 225 15.44 2.77 16.62
CA SER A 225 14.53 1.80 17.23
C SER A 225 15.28 0.54 17.66
N HIS A 226 16.23 0.07 16.85
CA HIS A 226 17.13 -1.02 17.22
C HIS A 226 17.92 -0.72 18.49
N ALA A 227 18.52 0.47 18.58
CA ALA A 227 19.30 0.89 19.74
C ALA A 227 18.44 1.11 21.00
N GLU A 228 17.35 1.88 20.90
CA GLU A 228 16.50 2.26 22.04
C GLU A 228 15.72 1.07 22.61
N LEU A 229 15.33 0.11 21.77
CA LEU A 229 14.50 -1.03 22.16
C LEU A 229 15.28 -2.36 22.22
N ASN A 230 16.59 -2.33 22.00
CA ASN A 230 17.50 -3.49 21.96
C ASN A 230 16.96 -4.62 21.06
N ILE A 231 16.56 -4.27 19.84
CA ILE A 231 15.98 -5.20 18.86
C ILE A 231 17.12 -5.82 18.06
N THR A 232 17.17 -7.15 17.99
CA THR A 232 18.18 -7.88 17.19
C THR A 232 17.63 -8.43 15.89
N GLU A 233 16.30 -8.52 15.77
CA GLU A 233 15.57 -8.97 14.58
C GLU A 233 15.16 -7.79 13.70
N ASP A 234 14.95 -8.02 12.42
CA ASP A 234 14.44 -7.00 11.50
C ASP A 234 13.07 -6.46 11.97
N ILE A 235 12.91 -5.14 12.02
CA ILE A 235 11.59 -4.52 12.25
C ILE A 235 10.76 -4.61 10.97
N ILE A 236 11.40 -4.37 9.83
CA ILE A 236 10.86 -4.56 8.50
C ILE A 236 11.68 -5.65 7.84
N SER A 237 11.04 -6.73 7.37
CA SER A 237 11.74 -7.84 6.73
C SER A 237 12.68 -7.34 5.63
N ASN A 238 13.96 -7.73 5.70
CA ASN A 238 14.99 -7.37 4.74
C ASN A 238 15.32 -5.85 4.72
N GLU A 239 15.11 -5.16 5.83
CA GLU A 239 15.32 -3.71 5.95
C GLU A 239 16.72 -3.24 5.54
N ARG A 240 17.75 -4.06 5.81
CA ARG A 240 19.13 -3.74 5.43
C ARG A 240 19.27 -3.61 3.91
N ALA A 241 18.77 -4.57 3.14
CA ALA A 241 18.84 -4.53 1.68
C ALA A 241 17.92 -3.46 1.09
N LEU A 242 16.80 -3.13 1.75
CA LEU A 242 15.86 -2.11 1.28
C LEU A 242 16.40 -0.69 1.45
N PHE A 243 17.01 -0.37 2.60
CA PHE A 243 17.30 1.01 2.98
C PHE A 243 18.78 1.35 3.12
N PHE A 244 19.68 0.38 3.26
CA PHE A 244 21.10 0.64 3.53
C PHE A 244 21.96 0.37 2.29
N THR A 245 22.92 1.27 2.04
CA THR A 245 23.83 1.24 0.90
C THR A 245 25.23 1.61 1.34
N GLU A 246 26.26 1.07 0.69
CA GLU A 246 27.66 1.23 1.09
C GLU A 246 28.34 2.43 0.42
N SER A 247 27.72 3.00 -0.62
CA SER A 247 28.27 4.14 -1.37
C SER A 247 27.18 5.08 -1.89
N ALA A 248 27.56 6.33 -2.17
CA ALA A 248 26.66 7.31 -2.78
C ALA A 248 26.13 6.85 -4.15
N VAL A 249 26.93 6.11 -4.92
CA VAL A 249 26.52 5.57 -6.24
C VAL A 249 25.44 4.51 -6.08
N GLN A 250 25.58 3.61 -5.09
CA GLN A 250 24.53 2.63 -4.79
C GLN A 250 23.25 3.29 -4.27
N GLU A 251 23.38 4.35 -3.43
CA GLU A 251 22.21 5.09 -2.94
C GLU A 251 21.44 5.76 -4.08
N GLU A 252 22.11 6.35 -5.06
CA GLU A 252 21.43 6.98 -6.20
C GLU A 252 20.68 5.94 -7.05
N LYS A 253 21.27 4.75 -7.27
CA LYS A 253 20.58 3.64 -7.94
C LYS A 253 19.36 3.17 -7.14
N ALA A 254 19.47 3.08 -5.82
CA ALA A 254 18.37 2.70 -4.95
C ALA A 254 17.25 3.75 -4.94
N ILE A 255 17.58 5.04 -5.00
CA ILE A 255 16.61 6.14 -5.14
C ILE A 255 15.87 6.01 -6.48
N LEU A 256 16.59 5.91 -7.61
CA LEU A 256 15.96 5.76 -8.93
C LEU A 256 15.04 4.55 -9.00
N HIS A 257 15.48 3.40 -8.45
CA HIS A 257 14.65 2.22 -8.38
C HIS A 257 13.39 2.44 -7.52
N SER A 258 13.53 3.08 -6.35
CA SER A 258 12.40 3.41 -5.48
C SER A 258 11.41 4.37 -6.15
N VAL A 259 11.89 5.32 -6.96
CA VAL A 259 11.04 6.22 -7.76
C VAL A 259 10.24 5.44 -8.81
N GLY A 260 10.85 4.47 -9.49
CA GLY A 260 10.15 3.58 -10.41
C GLY A 260 9.05 2.77 -9.74
N LEU A 261 9.36 2.13 -8.61
CA LEU A 261 8.39 1.38 -7.80
C LEU A 261 7.24 2.28 -7.31
N LEU A 262 7.57 3.51 -6.92
CA LEU A 262 6.59 4.49 -6.47
C LEU A 262 5.62 4.86 -7.61
N LYS A 263 6.10 5.08 -8.84
CA LYS A 263 5.23 5.34 -10.00
C LYS A 263 4.26 4.20 -10.28
N LEU A 264 4.72 2.96 -10.17
CA LEU A 264 3.83 1.78 -10.24
C LEU A 264 2.76 1.82 -9.14
N LEU A 265 3.14 2.17 -7.91
CA LEU A 265 2.20 2.30 -6.81
C LEU A 265 1.27 3.52 -6.94
N THR A 266 1.65 4.56 -7.68
CA THR A 266 0.78 5.69 -8.02
C THR A 266 -0.39 5.23 -8.88
N LEU A 267 -0.12 4.40 -9.90
CA LEU A 267 -1.16 3.74 -10.69
C LEU A 267 -2.07 2.88 -9.80
N TYR A 268 -1.47 2.11 -8.89
CA TYR A 268 -2.24 1.27 -7.98
C TYR A 268 -3.15 2.10 -7.07
N SER A 269 -2.66 3.22 -6.52
CA SER A 269 -3.47 4.13 -5.70
C SER A 269 -4.74 4.58 -6.44
N HIS A 270 -4.65 4.94 -7.73
CA HIS A 270 -5.83 5.26 -8.52
C HIS A 270 -6.83 4.09 -8.62
N LEU A 271 -6.35 2.88 -8.91
CA LEU A 271 -7.22 1.69 -8.95
C LEU A 271 -7.85 1.40 -7.57
N SER A 272 -7.07 1.46 -6.49
CA SER A 272 -7.55 1.19 -5.14
C SER A 272 -8.66 2.15 -4.72
N TRP A 273 -8.48 3.44 -4.96
CA TRP A 273 -9.49 4.44 -4.60
C TRP A 273 -10.69 4.38 -5.53
N SER A 274 -10.52 3.98 -6.79
CA SER A 274 -11.64 3.71 -7.69
C SER A 274 -12.49 2.52 -7.22
N ILE A 275 -11.85 1.40 -6.86
CA ILE A 275 -12.51 0.21 -6.29
C ILE A 275 -13.22 0.56 -4.97
N TRP A 276 -12.54 1.27 -4.07
CA TRP A 276 -13.13 1.75 -2.83
C TRP A 276 -14.36 2.62 -3.10
N SER A 277 -14.28 3.51 -4.09
CA SER A 277 -15.39 4.40 -4.43
C SER A 277 -16.60 3.63 -4.96
N LEU A 278 -16.41 2.59 -5.77
CA LEU A 278 -17.51 1.73 -6.20
C LEU A 278 -18.13 0.97 -5.00
N LEU A 279 -17.32 0.50 -4.05
CA LEU A 279 -17.87 -0.08 -2.83
C LEU A 279 -18.71 0.95 -2.05
N GLN A 280 -18.26 2.20 -1.97
CA GLN A 280 -19.01 3.27 -1.30
C GLN A 280 -20.30 3.64 -2.03
N GLU A 281 -20.32 3.69 -3.36
CA GLU A 281 -21.55 3.95 -4.14
C GLU A 281 -22.66 2.95 -3.79
N ALA A 282 -22.29 1.70 -3.48
CA ALA A 282 -23.25 0.65 -3.15
C ALA A 282 -23.72 0.66 -1.69
N VAL A 283 -22.99 1.28 -0.75
CA VAL A 283 -23.25 1.10 0.70
C VAL A 283 -23.28 2.38 1.52
N SER A 284 -22.76 3.49 0.99
CA SER A 284 -22.64 4.74 1.72
C SER A 284 -23.98 5.47 1.76
N ALA A 285 -24.27 6.08 2.91
CA ALA A 285 -25.43 6.96 3.08
C ALA A 285 -25.09 8.43 2.82
N LEU A 286 -23.83 8.74 2.47
CA LEU A 286 -23.38 10.10 2.22
C LEU A 286 -23.86 10.60 0.86
N ASP A 287 -24.19 11.89 0.79
CA ASP A 287 -24.54 12.59 -0.45
C ASP A 287 -23.26 12.98 -1.22
N VAL A 288 -22.58 11.96 -1.73
CA VAL A 288 -21.36 12.08 -2.53
C VAL A 288 -21.52 11.19 -3.77
N ASN A 289 -21.16 11.71 -4.94
CA ASN A 289 -21.19 10.91 -6.16
C ASN A 289 -19.93 10.02 -6.26
N PHE A 290 -19.95 8.91 -5.53
CA PHE A 290 -18.83 7.98 -5.48
C PHE A 290 -18.54 7.32 -6.82
N LEU A 291 -19.55 6.99 -7.62
CA LEU A 291 -19.32 6.45 -8.96
C LEU A 291 -18.50 7.42 -9.83
N GLU A 292 -18.81 8.70 -9.79
CA GLU A 292 -18.07 9.72 -10.54
C GLU A 292 -16.64 9.90 -10.03
N TYR A 293 -16.45 9.95 -8.71
CA TYR A 293 -15.10 9.98 -8.14
C TYR A 293 -14.27 8.76 -8.56
N GLY A 294 -14.89 7.57 -8.55
CA GLY A 294 -14.23 6.34 -8.99
C GLY A 294 -13.81 6.39 -10.45
N LYS A 295 -14.64 6.96 -11.33
CA LYS A 295 -14.34 7.18 -12.74
C LYS A 295 -13.17 8.15 -12.93
N LEU A 296 -13.16 9.28 -12.24
CA LEU A 296 -12.06 10.26 -12.32
C LEU A 296 -10.71 9.64 -11.93
N ARG A 297 -10.68 8.81 -10.88
CA ARG A 297 -9.46 8.08 -10.49
C ARG A 297 -9.05 7.08 -11.59
N LEU A 298 -10.00 6.34 -12.17
CA LEU A 298 -9.72 5.37 -13.24
C LEU A 298 -9.26 6.04 -14.55
N GLU A 299 -9.82 7.19 -14.90
CA GLU A 299 -9.37 7.99 -16.04
C GLU A 299 -7.91 8.41 -15.87
N ARG A 300 -7.56 8.94 -14.69
CA ARG A 300 -6.18 9.31 -14.39
C ARG A 300 -5.21 8.11 -14.42
N TYR A 301 -5.66 6.95 -13.97
CA TYR A 301 -4.91 5.70 -14.14
C TYR A 301 -4.59 5.47 -15.63
N TYR A 302 -5.58 5.54 -16.52
CA TYR A 302 -5.35 5.33 -17.95
C TYR A 302 -4.45 6.39 -18.59
N GLU A 303 -4.57 7.66 -18.21
CA GLU A 303 -3.69 8.74 -18.70
C GLU A 303 -2.21 8.52 -18.38
N THR A 304 -1.93 7.90 -17.23
CA THR A 304 -0.56 7.74 -16.71
C THR A 304 -0.02 6.33 -16.88
N LYS A 305 -0.88 5.35 -17.20
CA LYS A 305 -0.58 3.93 -17.26
C LYS A 305 0.69 3.66 -18.06
N ASP A 306 0.73 4.08 -19.32
CA ASP A 306 1.84 3.77 -20.22
C ASP A 306 3.17 4.34 -19.73
N ASN A 307 3.15 5.53 -19.13
CA ASN A 307 4.35 6.21 -18.63
C ASN A 307 4.86 5.59 -17.33
N PHE A 308 3.95 5.23 -16.43
CA PHE A 308 4.31 4.75 -15.09
C PHE A 308 4.50 3.23 -15.03
N SER A 309 4.02 2.48 -16.05
CA SER A 309 4.27 1.05 -16.19
C SER A 309 5.59 0.70 -16.88
N GLN A 310 6.31 1.68 -17.45
CA GLN A 310 7.60 1.40 -18.09
C GLN A 310 8.63 0.96 -17.04
N PRO A 311 9.53 0.01 -17.40
CA PRO A 311 10.69 -0.28 -16.59
C PRO A 311 11.49 1.00 -16.35
N TYR A 312 11.75 1.33 -15.08
CA TYR A 312 12.69 2.41 -14.78
C TYR A 312 14.06 1.97 -15.24
N VAL A 313 14.53 2.52 -16.36
CA VAL A 313 15.82 2.17 -16.94
C VAL A 313 16.90 2.66 -15.99
N ILE A 314 17.54 1.72 -15.28
CA ILE A 314 18.78 1.98 -14.54
C ILE A 314 19.89 1.99 -15.59
N ASN A 315 20.12 3.14 -16.24
CA ASN A 315 21.33 3.37 -17.03
C ASN A 315 22.55 3.48 -16.10
#